data_AF-A0A8T5NAG5-F1
#
_entry.id   AF-A0A8T5NAG5-F1
#
_cell.length_a   1.000
_cell.length_b   1.000
_cell.length_c   1.000
_cell.angle_alpha   90.00
_cell.angle_beta   90.00
_cell.angle_gamma   90.00
#
_symmetry.space_group_name_H-M   'P 1'
#
loop_
_entity.id
_entity.type
_entity.pdbx_description
1 polymer ?
#
loop_
_entity_poly.entity_id
_entity_poly.type
_entity_poly.pdbx_seq_one_letter_code
_entity_poly.pdbx_strand_id
1 'polypeptide(L)'
;MNLKIKSIGVIKRSSSGFTDILIYSDFERILSKIMIKFEKGTNLLVVHKNHMSLDDNQVQVSDAELITWKGNLLTVKGIEADDDSLIDVRLKK
;
A
#
# COMPACT_ATOMS: atom_id res chain seq x y z
N MET A 1 -3.55 18.96 18.24
CA MET A 1 -4.43 17.86 17.79
C MET A 1 -3.58 16.60 17.76
N ASN A 2 -3.85 15.58 18.59
CA ASN A 2 -3.05 14.36 18.67
C ASN A 2 -3.75 13.24 17.92
N LEU A 3 -3.62 13.22 16.59
CA LEU A 3 -4.08 12.11 15.76
C LEU A 3 -2.98 11.05 15.69
N LYS A 4 -3.34 9.78 15.86
CA LYS A 4 -2.44 8.65 15.60
C LYS A 4 -2.92 7.94 14.35
N ILE A 5 -2.06 7.88 13.34
CA ILE A 5 -2.34 7.16 12.10
C ILE A 5 -2.12 5.67 12.35
N LYS A 6 -3.16 4.85 12.18
CA LYS A 6 -3.06 3.39 12.30
C LYS A 6 -2.65 2.81 10.94
N SER A 7 -1.64 1.94 10.92
CA SER A 7 -1.30 1.19 9.71
C SER A 7 -2.39 0.17 9.39
N ILE A 8 -2.66 0.02 8.09
CA ILE A 8 -3.59 -0.97 7.56
C ILE A 8 -2.86 -2.16 6.93
N GLY A 9 -1.54 -2.06 6.79
CA GLY A 9 -0.71 -3.10 6.19
C GLY A 9 0.77 -2.76 6.22
N VAL A 10 1.57 -3.51 5.46
CA VAL A 10 3.01 -3.33 5.31
C VAL A 10 3.40 -3.41 3.84
N ILE A 11 4.41 -2.64 3.46
CA ILE A 11 5.05 -2.68 2.15
C ILE A 11 6.35 -3.45 2.27
N LYS A 12 6.54 -4.46 1.44
CA LYS A 12 7.73 -5.30 1.39
C LYS A 12 8.30 -5.32 -0.01
N ARG A 13 9.59 -5.02 -0.13
CA ARG A 13 10.26 -5.11 -1.42
C ARG A 13 10.43 -6.57 -1.81
N SER A 14 9.96 -6.94 -3.00
CA SER A 14 10.16 -8.28 -3.54
C SER A 14 11.53 -8.39 -4.21
N SER A 15 12.12 -9.58 -4.19
CA SER A 15 13.39 -9.87 -4.88
C SER A 15 13.29 -9.79 -6.41
N SER A 16 12.07 -9.74 -6.95
CA SER A 16 11.75 -9.70 -8.38
C SER A 16 11.74 -8.30 -9.00
N GLY A 17 12.03 -7.25 -8.22
CA GLY A 17 11.93 -5.85 -8.65
C GLY A 17 10.52 -5.27 -8.59
N PHE A 18 9.54 -6.06 -8.14
CA PHE A 18 8.23 -5.60 -7.72
C PHE A 18 8.19 -5.35 -6.21
N THR A 19 7.08 -4.78 -5.76
CA THR A 19 6.84 -4.50 -4.35
C THR A 19 5.52 -5.13 -3.96
N ASP A 20 5.54 -5.87 -2.86
CA ASP A 20 4.37 -6.53 -2.30
C ASP A 20 3.77 -5.65 -1.21
N ILE A 21 2.49 -5.39 -1.30
CA ILE A 21 1.70 -4.66 -0.31
C ILE A 21 0.76 -5.66 0.35
N LEU A 22 1.01 -5.96 1.62
CA LEU A 22 0.20 -6.85 2.43
C LEU A 22 -0.74 -6.03 3.31
N ILE A 23 -2.04 -6.21 3.15
CA ILE A 23 -3.04 -5.54 3.99
C ILE A 23 -3.48 -6.48 5.12
N TYR A 24 -3.57 -5.97 6.34
CA TYR A 24 -3.96 -6.79 7.49
C TYR A 24 -5.42 -7.24 7.36
N SER A 25 -5.70 -8.45 7.85
CA SER A 25 -7.03 -9.11 7.76
C SER A 25 -8.17 -8.28 8.35
N ASP A 26 -7.88 -7.47 9.38
CA ASP A 26 -8.84 -6.55 9.98
C ASP A 26 -9.41 -5.54 8.97
N PHE A 27 -8.71 -5.32 7.85
CA PHE A 27 -9.05 -4.37 6.80
C PHE A 27 -9.41 -5.03 5.45
N GLU A 28 -9.42 -6.36 5.36
CA GLU A 28 -9.73 -7.10 4.11
C GLU A 28 -11.10 -6.76 3.54
N ARG A 29 -12.11 -6.58 4.40
CA ARG A 29 -13.49 -6.28 4.00
C ARG A 29 -13.63 -4.89 3.37
N ILE A 30 -12.70 -3.97 3.64
CA ILE A 30 -12.65 -2.65 3.03
C ILE A 30 -12.07 -2.76 1.63
N LEU A 31 -11.03 -3.58 1.46
CA LEU A 31 -10.43 -3.85 0.17
C LEU A 31 -11.36 -4.57 -0.78
N SER A 32 -12.14 -5.56 -0.33
CA SER A 32 -13.01 -6.33 -1.22
C SER A 32 -13.98 -5.47 -2.04
N LYS A 33 -14.39 -4.31 -1.50
CA LYS A 33 -15.22 -3.32 -2.22
C LYS A 33 -14.45 -2.51 -3.26
N ILE A 34 -13.16 -2.29 -3.05
CA ILE A 34 -12.27 -1.51 -3.92
C ILE A 34 -11.66 -2.41 -5.00
N MET A 35 -11.32 -3.65 -4.64
CA MET A 35 -10.70 -4.65 -5.51
C MET A 35 -11.59 -5.14 -6.65
N ILE A 36 -12.92 -5.01 -6.53
CA ILE A 36 -13.86 -5.24 -7.66
C ILE A 36 -13.49 -4.36 -8.86
N LYS A 37 -12.79 -3.24 -8.65
CA LYS A 37 -12.36 -2.30 -9.69
C LYS A 37 -10.87 -2.43 -10.05
N PHE A 38 -10.16 -3.42 -9.49
CA PHE A 38 -8.72 -3.60 -9.73
C PHE A 38 -8.50 -4.50 -10.94
N GLU A 39 -8.14 -3.87 -12.05
CA GLU A 39 -7.65 -4.56 -13.24
C GLU A 39 -6.11 -4.50 -13.27
N LYS A 40 -5.49 -5.49 -13.90
CA LYS A 40 -4.04 -5.45 -14.12
C LYS A 40 -3.67 -4.17 -14.91
N GLY A 41 -2.61 -3.50 -14.49
CA GLY A 41 -2.19 -2.21 -15.07
C GLY A 41 -2.90 -0.99 -14.46
N THR A 42 -3.80 -1.20 -13.50
CA THR A 42 -4.44 -0.08 -12.77
C THR A 42 -3.39 0.73 -12.02
N ASN A 43 -3.44 2.05 -12.17
CA ASN A 43 -2.60 2.97 -11.40
C ASN A 43 -3.21 3.20 -10.02
N LEU A 44 -2.37 3.07 -8.99
CA LEU A 44 -2.70 3.23 -7.59
C LEU A 44 -1.90 4.38 -6.99
N LEU A 45 -2.54 5.09 -6.06
CA LEU A 45 -1.88 5.97 -5.11
C LEU A 45 -1.71 5.20 -3.81
N VAL A 46 -0.47 4.99 -3.40
CA VAL A 46 -0.11 4.28 -2.17
C VAL A 46 0.41 5.29 -1.17
N VAL A 47 -0.29 5.41 -0.04
CA VAL A 47 0.11 6.27 1.07
C VAL A 47 0.78 5.40 2.12
N HIS A 48 2.01 5.73 2.47
CA HIS A 48 2.81 4.94 3.39
C HIS A 48 3.68 5.82 4.29
N LYS A 49 4.13 5.26 5.40
CA LYS A 49 5.04 5.91 6.33
C LYS A 49 6.36 5.15 6.34
N ASN A 50 7.43 5.88 6.08
CA ASN A 50 8.78 5.37 6.20
C ASN A 50 9.08 5.01 7.66
N HIS A 51 9.38 3.74 7.91
CA HIS A 51 9.66 3.25 9.26
C HIS A 51 10.92 3.86 9.90
N MET A 52 11.83 4.40 9.08
CA MET A 52 13.04 5.11 9.51
C MET A 52 12.80 6.60 9.80
N SER A 53 11.61 7.15 9.52
CA SER A 53 11.33 8.56 9.80
C SER A 53 11.16 8.82 11.30
N LEU A 54 11.79 9.88 11.79
CA LEU A 54 11.67 10.38 13.16
C LEU A 54 10.39 11.19 13.38
N ASP A 55 9.71 11.62 12.30
CA ASP A 55 8.44 12.32 12.39
C ASP A 55 7.29 11.32 12.33
N ASP A 56 6.55 11.24 13.44
CA ASP A 56 5.48 10.27 13.59
C ASP A 56 4.30 10.46 12.63
N ASN A 57 4.17 11.65 12.06
CA ASN A 57 3.04 12.01 11.19
C ASN A 57 3.45 12.22 9.73
N GLN A 58 4.73 12.11 9.40
CA GLN A 58 5.17 12.25 8.02
C GLN A 58 4.76 11.03 7.19
N VAL A 59 3.97 11.27 6.16
CA VAL A 59 3.55 10.26 5.18
C VAL A 59 4.13 10.59 3.81
N GLN A 60 4.33 9.55 3.02
CA GLN A 60 4.74 9.61 1.63
C GLN A 60 3.61 9.09 0.74
N VAL A 61 3.54 9.59 -0.48
CA VAL A 61 2.60 9.13 -1.50
C VAL A 61 3.41 8.66 -2.69
N SER A 62 3.20 7.41 -3.10
CA SER A 62 3.86 6.81 -4.25
C SER A 62 2.83 6.39 -5.30
N ASP A 63 3.17 6.64 -6.56
CA ASP A 63 2.45 6.10 -7.70
C ASP A 63 2.88 4.65 -7.92
N ALA A 64 1.92 3.75 -8.10
CA ALA A 64 2.20 2.34 -8.33
C ALA A 64 1.30 1.74 -9.40
N GLU A 65 1.84 0.87 -10.23
CA GLU A 65 1.08 0.08 -11.19
C GLU A 65 0.75 -1.28 -10.58
N LEU A 66 -0.52 -1.66 -10.54
CA LEU A 66 -0.95 -2.97 -10.07
C LEU A 66 -0.59 -4.06 -11.08
N ILE A 67 0.27 -4.99 -10.67
CA ILE A 67 0.69 -6.12 -11.52
C ILE A 67 -0.23 -7.32 -11.33
N THR A 68 -0.55 -7.65 -10.08
CA THR A 68 -1.47 -8.73 -9.73
C THR A 68 -1.96 -8.57 -8.29
N TRP A 69 -3.02 -9.30 -7.93
CA TRP A 69 -3.51 -9.37 -6.57
C TRP A 69 -4.02 -10.77 -6.22
N LYS A 70 -3.90 -11.14 -4.95
CA LYS A 70 -4.44 -12.40 -4.42
C LYS A 70 -4.81 -12.22 -2.94
N GLY A 71 -6.10 -12.26 -2.64
CA GLY A 71 -6.60 -12.02 -1.28
C GLY A 71 -6.20 -10.62 -0.81
N ASN A 72 -5.47 -10.53 0.30
CA ASN A 72 -4.99 -9.29 0.89
C ASN A 72 -3.59 -8.84 0.43
N LEU A 73 -3.03 -9.50 -0.59
CA LEU A 73 -1.72 -9.20 -1.16
C LEU A 73 -1.86 -8.53 -2.53
N LEU A 74 -1.31 -7.33 -2.67
CA LEU A 74 -1.16 -6.63 -3.94
C LEU A 74 0.31 -6.64 -4.36
N THR A 75 0.62 -7.08 -5.57
CA THR A 75 1.96 -6.93 -6.14
C THR A 75 1.93 -5.76 -7.11
N VAL A 76 2.80 -4.78 -6.87
CA VAL A 76 2.83 -3.53 -7.61
C VAL A 76 4.23 -3.21 -8.13
N LYS A 77 4.32 -2.28 -9.08
CA LYS A 77 5.57 -1.71 -9.60
C LYS A 77 5.61 -0.20 -9.34
N GLY A 78 6.80 0.35 -9.10
CA GLY A 78 7.00 1.81 -8.99
C GLY A 78 7.17 2.34 -7.56
N ILE A 79 7.22 1.46 -6.55
CA ILE A 79 7.45 1.83 -5.15
C ILE A 79 8.84 1.37 -4.70
N GLU A 80 9.66 2.31 -4.24
CA GLU A 80 10.98 2.05 -3.64
C GLU A 80 10.93 2.09 -2.11
N ALA A 81 10.01 1.33 -1.52
CA ALA A 81 9.81 1.25 -0.06
C ALA A 81 9.96 -0.20 0.40
N ASP A 82 10.52 -0.38 1.60
CA ASP A 82 10.68 -1.68 2.24
C ASP A 82 10.48 -1.57 3.75
N ASP A 83 9.68 -2.47 4.30
CA ASP A 83 9.18 -2.47 5.68
C ASP A 83 8.37 -1.22 6.09
N ASP A 84 7.88 -0.48 5.10
CA ASP A 84 7.10 0.73 5.36
C ASP A 84 5.66 0.40 5.74
N SER A 85 5.12 1.20 6.67
CA SER A 85 3.75 1.04 7.13
C SER A 85 2.79 1.56 6.08
N LEU A 86 1.88 0.70 5.61
CA LEU A 86 0.83 1.10 4.69
C LEU A 86 -0.26 1.86 5.46
N ILE A 87 -0.63 3.04 4.95
CA ILE A 87 -1.67 3.89 5.53
C ILE A 87 -2.96 3.84 4.71
N ASP A 88 -2.85 3.92 3.38
CA ASP A 88 -4.01 3.94 2.48
C ASP A 88 -3.62 3.51 1.06
N VAL A 89 -4.58 2.98 0.30
CA VAL A 89 -4.43 2.64 -1.13
C VAL A 89 -5.66 3.11 -1.88
N ARG A 90 -5.45 3.87 -2.96
CA ARG A 90 -6.53 4.43 -3.78
C ARG A 90 -6.31 4.19 -5.26
N LEU A 91 -7.39 4.12 -6.02
CA LEU A 91 -7.35 4.23 -7.48
C LEU A 91 -6.88 5.64 -7.85
N LYS A 92 -5.88 5.74 -8.73
CA LYS A 92 -5.50 6.99 -9.37
C LYS A 92 -6.51 7.27 -10.49
N LYS A 93 -7.24 8.37 -10.37
CA LYS A 93 -8.19 8.84 -11.40
C LYS A 93 -7.46 9.43 -12.59
#